data_AF-A0AAW0HYZ0-F1
#
_entry.id   AF-A0AAW0HYZ0-F1
#
_cell.length_a   1.000
_cell.length_b   1.000
_cell.length_c   1.000
_cell.angle_alpha   90.00
_cell.angle_beta   90.00
_cell.angle_gamma   90.00
#
_symmetry.space_group_name_H-M   'P 1'
#
loop_
_entity.id
_entity.type
_entity.pdbx_description
1 polymer ?
#
loop_
_entity_poly.entity_id
_entity_poly.type
_entity_poly.pdbx_seq_one_letter_code
_entity_poly.pdbx_strand_id
1 'polypeptide(L)'
;SRKWHRNDIKKPRSQRYESLKVVDPKFLRNMRFAKKHNKKGLKKMQANNAKAMSTREAPGVKPKVPKGPSRKLTRLAFIAHPMLGKRIRSFMARVRRLQKAKPEVQVKAESSDAAQAPKGAQAPVKAP
;
A
#
# COMPACT_ATOMS: atom_id res chain seq x y z
N SER A 1 -44.20 -21.57 19.12
CA SER A 1 -42.89 -21.16 18.59
C SER A 1 -42.84 -21.01 17.06
N ARG A 2 -43.13 -22.04 16.24
CA ARG A 2 -42.97 -22.00 14.77
C ARG A 2 -43.75 -20.87 14.03
N LYS A 3 -44.94 -20.46 14.50
CA LYS A 3 -45.74 -19.40 13.87
C LYS A 3 -45.10 -18.01 13.92
N TRP A 4 -44.46 -17.64 15.03
CA TRP A 4 -43.84 -16.31 15.22
C TRP A 4 -42.61 -16.12 14.35
N HIS A 5 -41.95 -17.21 13.98
CA HIS A 5 -40.76 -17.20 13.13
C HIS A 5 -41.09 -17.25 11.63
N ARG A 6 -42.38 -17.31 11.22
CA ARG A 6 -42.74 -17.19 9.80
C ARG A 6 -42.46 -15.81 9.21
N ASN A 7 -42.58 -14.77 10.05
CA ASN A 7 -42.37 -13.37 9.66
C ASN A 7 -41.14 -12.76 10.34
N ASP A 8 -40.34 -13.59 11.03
CA ASP A 8 -39.30 -13.23 11.99
C ASP A 8 -39.75 -12.32 13.14
N ILE A 9 -39.22 -12.56 14.33
CA ILE A 9 -39.37 -11.65 15.46
C ILE A 9 -38.40 -10.50 15.27
N LYS A 10 -38.87 -9.40 14.67
CA LYS A 10 -38.05 -8.22 14.44
C LYS A 10 -37.86 -7.43 15.74
N LYS A 11 -36.63 -7.00 15.98
CA LYS A 11 -36.31 -6.04 17.05
C LYS A 11 -36.93 -4.68 16.72
N PRO A 12 -37.31 -3.88 17.73
CA PRO A 12 -37.77 -2.51 17.48
C PRO A 12 -36.66 -1.71 16.78
N ARG A 13 -37.05 -0.83 15.86
CA ARG A 13 -36.12 0.03 15.14
C ARG A 13 -35.56 1.08 16.11
N SER A 14 -34.24 1.09 16.30
CA SER A 14 -33.57 2.17 17.01
C SER A 14 -33.48 3.42 16.12
N GLN A 15 -33.69 4.59 16.72
CA GLN A 15 -33.60 5.88 16.05
C GLN A 15 -32.54 6.73 16.75
N ARG A 16 -31.75 7.50 15.98
CA ARG A 16 -30.67 8.35 16.53
C ARG A 16 -31.16 9.33 17.61
N TYR A 17 -32.39 9.85 17.46
CA TYR A 17 -33.02 10.74 18.42
C TYR A 17 -34.39 10.19 18.82
N GLU A 18 -34.54 9.86 20.11
CA GLU A 18 -35.79 9.37 20.68
C GLU A 18 -36.69 10.51 21.18
N SER A 19 -37.95 10.19 21.45
CA SER A 19 -38.91 11.17 21.95
C SER A 19 -38.73 11.42 23.45
N LEU A 20 -38.88 12.68 23.88
CA LEU A 20 -38.74 13.07 25.29
C LEU A 20 -40.07 13.03 26.06
N LYS A 21 -41.02 12.17 25.68
CA LYS A 21 -42.40 12.17 26.23
C LYS A 21 -42.48 11.85 27.72
N VAL A 22 -41.56 11.03 28.23
CA VAL A 22 -41.57 10.52 29.62
C VAL A 22 -40.69 11.38 30.55
N VAL A 23 -40.01 12.39 30.01
CA VAL A 23 -39.09 13.23 30.77
C VAL A 23 -39.86 14.21 31.64
N ASP A 24 -39.37 14.45 32.86
CA ASP A 24 -39.97 15.37 33.85
C ASP A 24 -40.34 16.74 33.22
N PRO A 25 -41.60 17.19 33.34
CA PRO A 25 -42.05 18.48 32.86
C PRO A 25 -41.22 19.68 33.36
N LYS A 26 -40.70 19.64 34.60
CA LYS A 26 -39.87 20.74 35.13
C LYS A 26 -38.56 20.85 34.37
N PHE A 27 -37.90 19.72 34.12
CA PHE A 27 -36.69 19.65 33.29
C PHE A 27 -36.98 20.07 31.84
N LEU A 28 -38.05 19.57 31.23
CA LEU A 28 -38.44 19.92 29.86
C LEU A 28 -38.70 21.41 29.71
N ARG A 29 -39.31 22.05 30.71
CA ARG A 29 -39.58 23.49 30.71
C ARG A 29 -38.29 24.30 30.66
N ASN A 30 -37.30 23.97 31.49
CA ASN A 30 -35.99 24.63 31.46
C ASN A 30 -35.25 24.41 30.13
N MET A 31 -35.19 23.17 29.64
CA MET A 31 -34.54 22.86 28.36
C MET A 31 -35.19 23.60 27.19
N ARG A 32 -36.52 23.75 27.19
CA ARG A 32 -37.24 24.54 26.18
C ARG A 32 -36.86 26.02 26.25
N PHE A 33 -36.74 26.61 27.44
CA PHE A 33 -36.29 27.99 27.59
C PHE A 33 -34.85 28.20 27.13
N ALA A 34 -33.94 27.30 27.47
CA ALA A 34 -32.56 27.35 26.98
C ALA A 34 -32.52 27.33 25.43
N LYS A 35 -33.23 26.38 24.82
CA LYS A 35 -33.34 26.28 23.36
C LYS A 35 -33.97 27.52 22.72
N LYS A 36 -34.98 28.12 23.37
CA LYS A 36 -35.66 29.35 22.92
C LYS A 36 -34.71 30.55 22.84
N HIS A 37 -33.77 30.67 23.77
CA HIS A 37 -32.90 31.85 23.87
C HIS A 37 -31.50 31.69 23.26
N ASN A 38 -31.18 30.55 22.65
CA ASN A 38 -29.87 30.30 22.01
C ASN A 38 -29.47 31.35 20.96
N LYS A 39 -30.44 31.98 20.28
CA LYS A 39 -30.17 33.04 19.28
C LYS A 39 -29.47 34.27 19.88
N LYS A 40 -29.67 34.57 21.18
CA LYS A 40 -29.06 35.73 21.85
C LYS A 40 -27.53 35.66 21.88
N GLY A 41 -26.94 34.46 21.95
CA GLY A 41 -25.49 34.25 22.04
C GLY A 41 -24.78 34.08 20.69
N LEU A 42 -25.51 34.11 19.58
CA LEU A 42 -24.99 33.64 18.28
C LEU A 42 -23.78 34.46 17.79
N LYS A 43 -23.81 35.80 17.92
CA LYS A 43 -22.70 36.68 17.50
C LYS A 43 -21.41 36.40 18.27
N LYS A 44 -21.52 36.17 19.59
CA LYS A 44 -20.36 35.85 20.45
C LYS A 44 -19.77 34.49 20.07
N MET A 45 -20.64 33.51 19.81
CA MET A 45 -20.25 32.18 19.37
C MET A 45 -19.57 32.22 18.00
N GLN A 46 -20.10 32.99 17.05
CA GLN A 46 -19.51 33.12 15.71
C GLN A 46 -18.11 33.77 15.77
N ALA A 47 -17.94 34.84 16.56
CA ALA A 47 -16.64 35.47 16.74
C ALA A 47 -15.63 34.53 17.41
N ASN A 48 -16.05 33.76 18.41
CA ASN A 48 -15.18 32.78 19.06
C ASN A 48 -14.78 31.64 18.10
N ASN A 49 -15.73 31.14 17.31
CA ASN A 49 -15.48 30.10 16.32
C ASN A 49 -14.56 30.60 15.20
N ALA A 50 -14.75 31.83 14.71
CA ALA A 50 -13.86 32.44 13.72
C ALA A 50 -12.43 32.58 14.26
N LYS A 51 -12.28 33.02 15.51
CA LYS A 51 -10.97 33.05 16.19
C LYS A 51 -10.36 31.64 16.27
N ALA A 52 -11.12 30.65 16.73
CA ALA A 52 -10.67 29.26 16.83
C ALA A 52 -10.27 28.65 15.47
N MET A 53 -10.99 28.96 14.38
CA MET A 53 -10.62 28.56 13.03
C MET A 53 -9.35 29.27 12.58
N SER A 54 -9.23 30.59 12.77
CA SER A 54 -8.01 31.33 12.42
C SER A 54 -6.76 30.86 13.16
N THR A 55 -6.90 30.39 14.41
CA THR A 55 -5.79 29.78 15.15
C THR A 55 -5.44 28.38 14.62
N ARG A 56 -6.40 27.67 14.04
CA ARG A 56 -6.21 26.32 13.45
C ARG A 56 -5.72 26.37 12.00
N GLU A 57 -5.81 27.51 11.32
CA GLU A 57 -5.02 27.84 10.13
C GLU A 57 -3.55 27.96 10.54
N ALA A 58 -2.94 26.84 10.94
CA ALA A 58 -1.50 26.77 11.08
C ALA A 58 -0.94 27.09 9.69
N PRO A 59 -0.19 28.21 9.51
CA PRO A 59 0.51 28.43 8.27
C PRO A 59 1.39 27.21 8.07
N GLY A 60 1.23 26.57 6.91
CA GLY A 60 1.83 25.29 6.57
C GLY A 60 3.22 25.18 7.16
N VAL A 61 3.33 24.44 8.26
CA VAL A 61 4.61 23.93 8.72
C VAL A 61 5.07 23.11 7.54
N LYS A 62 5.99 23.68 6.75
CA LYS A 62 6.64 22.95 5.66
C LYS A 62 7.05 21.64 6.30
N PRO A 63 6.48 20.49 5.91
CA PRO A 63 6.92 19.24 6.48
C PRO A 63 8.42 19.23 6.22
N LYS A 64 9.22 19.24 7.29
CA LYS A 64 10.65 19.02 7.18
C LYS A 64 10.77 17.55 6.81
N VAL A 65 10.50 17.25 5.54
CA VAL A 65 10.47 15.88 5.04
C VAL A 65 11.89 15.37 5.27
N PRO A 66 12.09 14.37 6.15
CA PRO A 66 13.40 13.75 6.22
C PRO A 66 13.71 13.23 4.82
N LYS A 67 14.96 13.41 4.37
CA LYS A 67 15.39 12.92 3.05
C LYS A 67 15.01 11.44 2.96
N GLY A 68 14.01 11.14 2.13
CA GLY A 68 13.46 9.80 2.00
C GLY A 68 14.50 8.82 1.46
N PRO A 69 14.26 7.51 1.57
CA PRO A 69 15.17 6.52 1.03
C PRO A 69 15.38 6.75 -0.46
N SER A 70 16.62 6.51 -0.92
CA SER A 70 16.94 6.69 -2.33
C SER A 70 16.05 5.80 -3.21
N ARG A 71 15.76 6.25 -4.44
CA ARG A 71 14.91 5.53 -5.39
C ARG A 71 15.39 4.08 -5.63
N LYS A 72 16.69 3.83 -5.52
CA LYS A 72 17.30 2.49 -5.61
C LYS A 72 16.84 1.59 -4.45
N LEU A 73 16.87 2.08 -3.22
CA LEU A 73 16.44 1.34 -2.03
C LEU A 73 14.94 1.04 -2.08
N THR A 74 14.12 2.02 -2.44
CA THR A 74 12.67 1.83 -2.60
C THR A 74 12.35 0.79 -3.69
N ARG A 75 13.11 0.80 -4.80
CA ARG A 75 12.96 -0.18 -5.87
C ARG A 75 13.33 -1.59 -5.42
N LEU A 76 14.42 -1.75 -4.68
CA LEU A 76 14.82 -3.05 -4.13
C LEU A 76 13.81 -3.59 -3.11
N ALA A 77 13.31 -2.73 -2.23
CA ALA A 77 12.26 -3.08 -1.28
C ALA A 77 10.98 -3.57 -2.00
N PHE A 78 10.58 -2.88 -3.08
CA PHE A 78 9.45 -3.29 -3.91
C PHE A 78 9.68 -4.64 -4.62
N ILE A 79 10.88 -4.89 -5.13
CA ILE A 79 11.26 -6.16 -5.77
C ILE A 79 11.31 -7.30 -4.75
N ALA A 80 11.76 -7.05 -3.52
CA ALA A 80 11.80 -8.05 -2.45
C ALA A 80 10.41 -8.32 -1.85
N HIS A 81 9.45 -7.40 -2.01
CA HIS A 81 8.16 -7.47 -1.36
C HIS A 81 7.37 -8.74 -1.78
N PRO A 82 6.86 -9.54 -0.83
CA PRO A 82 6.36 -10.89 -1.10
C PRO A 82 5.22 -10.90 -2.10
N MET A 83 4.28 -9.95 -2.06
CA MET A 83 3.11 -9.89 -2.96
C MET A 83 3.36 -9.10 -4.25
N LEU A 84 3.86 -7.87 -4.11
CA LEU A 84 3.97 -6.91 -5.21
C LEU A 84 5.16 -7.21 -6.15
N GLY A 85 6.25 -7.80 -5.63
CA GLY A 85 7.46 -8.07 -6.40
C GLY A 85 7.48 -9.42 -7.14
N LYS A 86 6.45 -10.27 -6.99
CA LYS A 86 6.46 -11.66 -7.51
C LYS A 86 6.72 -11.74 -9.01
N ARG A 87 6.04 -10.90 -9.79
CA ARG A 87 6.14 -10.88 -11.26
C ARG A 87 7.50 -10.41 -11.76
N ILE A 88 8.13 -9.47 -11.06
CA ILE A 88 9.45 -8.95 -11.42
C ILE A 88 10.51 -10.01 -11.09
N ARG A 89 10.44 -10.65 -9.91
CA ARG A 89 11.38 -11.72 -9.54
C ARG A 89 11.33 -12.90 -10.51
N SER A 90 10.13 -13.34 -10.92
CA SER A 90 9.98 -14.43 -11.89
C SER A 90 10.50 -14.07 -13.28
N PHE A 91 10.27 -12.84 -13.74
CA PHE A 91 10.83 -12.32 -14.99
C PHE A 91 12.37 -12.32 -14.96
N MET A 92 12.99 -11.80 -13.90
CA MET A 92 14.44 -11.78 -13.74
C MET A 92 15.04 -13.20 -13.68
N ALA A 93 14.35 -14.17 -13.08
CA ALA A 93 14.77 -15.58 -13.08
C ALA A 93 14.67 -16.23 -14.47
N ARG A 94 13.69 -15.83 -15.28
CA ARG A 94 13.55 -16.30 -16.67
C ARG A 94 14.65 -15.74 -17.56
N VAL A 95 14.88 -14.43 -17.51
CA VAL A 95 15.92 -13.74 -18.31
C VAL A 95 17.31 -14.34 -18.03
N ARG A 96 17.65 -14.56 -16.75
CA ARG A 96 18.93 -15.16 -16.37
C ARG A 96 19.11 -16.60 -16.85
N ARG A 97 18.04 -17.40 -16.90
CA ARG A 97 18.10 -18.77 -17.47
C ARG A 97 18.30 -18.75 -18.97
N LEU A 98 17.63 -17.85 -19.68
CA LEU A 98 17.76 -17.72 -21.14
C LEU A 98 19.14 -17.22 -21.57
N GLN A 99 19.77 -16.32 -20.80
CA GLN A 99 21.13 -15.86 -21.08
C GLN A 99 22.19 -16.97 -20.94
N LYS A 100 21.97 -17.95 -20.06
CA LYS A 100 22.87 -19.10 -19.90
C LYS A 100 22.72 -20.16 -20.99
N ALA A 101 21.66 -20.10 -21.79
CA ALA A 101 21.32 -21.11 -22.80
C ALA A 101 21.68 -20.68 -24.23
N LYS A 102 22.53 -19.66 -24.42
CA LYS A 102 23.11 -19.36 -25.73
C LYS A 102 24.19 -20.41 -26.05
N PRO A 103 24.05 -21.23 -27.11
CA PRO A 103 25.08 -22.19 -27.50
C PRO A 103 26.29 -21.46 -28.08
N GLU A 104 27.48 -21.78 -27.57
CA GLU A 104 28.72 -21.55 -28.33
C GLU A 104 28.70 -22.48 -29.55
N VAL A 105 28.85 -21.91 -30.75
CA VAL A 105 29.06 -22.69 -31.98
C VAL A 105 30.47 -23.25 -31.91
N GLN A 106 30.58 -24.55 -31.61
CA GLN A 106 31.83 -25.30 -31.73
C GLN A 106 31.77 -26.22 -32.95
N VAL A 107 32.84 -26.12 -33.73
CA VAL A 107 33.13 -26.79 -34.99
C VAL A 107 33.04 -28.30 -34.84
N LYS A 108 32.30 -28.94 -35.75
CA LYS A 108 32.16 -30.39 -35.84
C LYS A 108 33.41 -30.97 -36.51
N ALA A 109 34.17 -31.78 -35.78
CA ALA A 109 35.14 -32.72 -36.34
C ALA A 109 34.52 -34.12 -36.29
N GLU A 110 34.31 -34.71 -37.46
CA GLU A 110 33.82 -36.06 -37.67
C GLU A 110 34.97 -37.06 -37.53
N SER A 111 34.69 -38.20 -36.90
CA SER A 111 35.62 -39.29 -36.70
C SER A 111 35.69 -40.23 -37.91
N SER A 112 36.89 -40.77 -38.10
CA SER A 112 37.28 -42.01 -38.81
C SER A 112 37.15 -42.04 -40.34
N ASP A 113 38.27 -41.93 -41.05
CA ASP A 113 38.86 -43.08 -41.77
C ASP A 113 40.28 -42.80 -42.33
N ALA A 114 41.08 -43.87 -42.38
CA ALA A 114 42.29 -44.13 -43.17
C ALA A 114 43.64 -43.40 -42.87
N ALA A 115 44.53 -44.20 -42.26
CA ALA A 115 45.86 -44.59 -42.74
C ALA A 115 47.03 -43.58 -42.90
N GLN A 116 48.15 -43.99 -42.27
CA GLN A 116 49.58 -43.75 -42.54
C GLN A 116 50.29 -42.54 -41.89
N ALA A 117 51.27 -42.91 -41.05
CA ALA A 117 52.30 -42.11 -40.38
C ALA A 117 53.53 -41.85 -41.29
N PRO A 118 54.68 -41.37 -40.79
CA PRO A 118 55.00 -40.29 -39.82
C PRO A 118 55.99 -39.27 -40.44
N LYS A 119 56.41 -38.21 -39.73
CA LYS A 119 57.84 -37.80 -39.55
C LYS A 119 58.04 -36.38 -38.96
N GLY A 120 59.00 -36.28 -38.04
CA GLY A 120 59.71 -35.06 -37.59
C GLY A 120 59.15 -34.47 -36.28
N ALA A 121 59.69 -34.66 -35.07
CA ALA A 121 61.05 -34.34 -34.56
C ALA A 121 61.41 -32.87 -34.90
N GLN A 122 61.67 -31.91 -34.00
CA GLN A 122 62.13 -31.86 -32.62
C GLN A 122 61.69 -30.52 -31.98
N ALA A 123 61.74 -30.46 -30.65
CA ALA A 123 61.42 -29.33 -29.79
C ALA A 123 62.60 -28.30 -29.69
N PRO A 124 62.74 -27.48 -28.63
CA PRO A 124 62.11 -26.14 -28.45
C PRO A 124 63.12 -25.05 -28.05
N VAL A 125 62.92 -23.75 -28.30
CA VAL A 125 63.67 -22.72 -27.52
C VAL A 125 62.91 -21.38 -27.35
N LYS A 126 62.87 -20.95 -26.07
CA LYS A 126 62.54 -19.68 -25.39
C LYS A 126 62.36 -18.35 -26.19
N ALA A 127 61.26 -17.66 -25.86
CA ALA A 127 61.06 -16.36 -25.15
C ALA A 127 62.06 -15.18 -25.41
N PRO A 128 61.70 -13.90 -25.18
CA PRO A 128 60.74 -13.34 -24.21
C PRO A 128 59.28 -13.21 -24.67
#